data_AF-A0A0B0Q964-F1
#
_entry.id   AF-A0A0B0Q964-F1
#
_cell.length_a   1.000
_cell.length_b   1.000
_cell.length_c   1.000
_cell.angle_alpha   90.00
_cell.angle_beta   90.00
_cell.angle_gamma   90.00
#
_symmetry.space_group_name_H-M   'P 1'
#
loop_
_entity.id
_entity.type
_entity.pdbx_description
1 polymer ?
#
loop_
_entity_poly.entity_id
_entity_poly.type
_entity_poly.pdbx_seq_one_letter_code
_entity_poly.pdbx_strand_id
1 'polypeptide(L)'
;MDLFQWLGFGGMLCIVLAYFLLQIGKCDVHSLTYQLLNLTGAVALIVSLYVHFNLGSFLIEIFWIVITVYGIVKNLSNGYKKC
;
A
#
# COMPACT_ATOMS: atom_id res chain seq x y z
N MET A 1 17.04 -8.81 -14.22
CA MET A 1 16.03 -8.18 -13.35
C MET A 1 16.47 -6.77 -13.11
N ASP A 2 15.73 -5.80 -13.65
CA ASP A 2 16.08 -4.39 -13.53
C ASP A 2 15.68 -3.85 -12.15
N LEU A 3 16.26 -2.70 -11.76
CA LEU A 3 15.99 -2.07 -10.47
C LEU A 3 14.49 -1.85 -10.23
N PHE A 4 13.76 -1.45 -11.28
CA PHE A 4 12.31 -1.23 -11.23
C PHE A 4 11.52 -2.51 -10.94
N GLN A 5 12.00 -3.66 -11.40
CA GLN A 5 11.35 -4.94 -11.16
C GLN A 5 11.54 -5.39 -9.70
N TRP A 6 12.73 -5.17 -9.14
CA TRP A 6 12.96 -5.36 -7.70
C TRP A 6 12.12 -4.43 -6.84
N LEU A 7 11.95 -3.18 -7.28
CA LEU A 7 11.12 -2.20 -6.62
C LEU A 7 9.63 -2.60 -6.67
N GLY A 8 9.17 -3.14 -7.81
CA GLY A 8 7.85 -3.74 -7.94
C GLY A 8 7.64 -4.95 -7.02
N PHE A 9 8.62 -5.86 -6.91
CA PHE A 9 8.56 -6.98 -5.96
C PHE A 9 8.53 -6.51 -4.51
N GLY A 10 9.33 -5.49 -4.16
CA GLY A 10 9.29 -4.87 -2.85
C GLY A 10 7.91 -4.26 -2.55
N GLY A 11 7.33 -3.54 -3.51
CA GLY A 11 6.00 -2.95 -3.38
C GLY A 11 4.90 -4.00 -3.19
N MET A 12 4.91 -5.05 -4.01
CA MET A 12 4.04 -6.21 -3.87
C MET A 12 4.15 -6.84 -2.47
N LEU A 13 5.37 -7.07 -1.98
CA LEU A 13 5.60 -7.66 -0.68
C LEU A 13 5.04 -6.79 0.45
N CYS A 14 5.19 -5.46 0.37
CA CYS A 14 4.60 -4.54 1.33
C CYS A 14 3.07 -4.66 1.38
N ILE A 15 2.37 -4.67 0.24
CA ILE A 15 0.91 -4.81 0.17
C ILE A 15 0.47 -6.16 0.74
N VAL A 16 1.13 -7.25 0.34
CA VAL A 16 0.81 -8.60 0.82
C VAL A 16 1.04 -8.71 2.33
N LEU A 17 2.11 -8.15 2.86
CA LEU A 17 2.36 -8.11 4.31
C LEU A 17 1.32 -7.27 5.05
N ALA A 18 0.90 -6.13 4.50
CA ALA A 18 -0.17 -5.33 5.08
C ALA A 18 -1.46 -6.16 5.19
N TYR A 19 -1.86 -6.81 4.09
CA TYR A 19 -3.04 -7.66 4.06
C TYR A 19 -2.92 -8.87 4.99
N PHE A 20 -1.74 -9.49 5.06
CA PHE A 20 -1.49 -10.61 5.97
C PHE A 20 -1.66 -10.18 7.44
N LEU A 21 -1.09 -9.04 7.85
CA LEU A 21 -1.24 -8.50 9.20
C LEU A 21 -2.70 -8.19 9.55
N LEU A 22 -3.46 -7.69 8.58
CA LEU A 22 -4.91 -7.49 8.71
C LEU A 22 -5.64 -8.83 8.87
N GLN A 23 -5.31 -9.82 8.05
CA GLN A 23 -5.97 -11.13 8.05
C GLN A 23 -5.76 -11.92 9.34
N ILE A 24 -4.58 -11.82 9.96
CA ILE A 24 -4.28 -12.46 11.25
C ILE A 24 -4.78 -11.65 12.45
N GLY A 25 -5.48 -10.52 12.21
CA GLY A 25 -6.03 -9.67 13.26
C GLY A 25 -4.99 -8.91 14.08
N LYS A 26 -3.73 -8.83 13.63
CA LYS A 26 -2.69 -8.03 14.29
C LYS A 26 -2.83 -6.54 14.00
N CYS A 27 -3.40 -6.21 12.86
CA CYS A 27 -3.70 -4.84 12.45
C CYS A 27 -5.19 -4.73 12.12
N ASP A 28 -5.73 -3.53 12.28
CA ASP A 28 -7.05 -3.14 11.80
C ASP A 28 -6.91 -2.31 10.52
N VAL A 29 -7.99 -2.14 9.76
CA VAL A 29 -8.03 -1.23 8.59
C VAL A 29 -7.73 0.24 8.99
N HIS A 30 -7.96 0.57 10.25
CA HIS A 30 -7.63 1.84 10.87
C HIS A 30 -6.22 1.87 11.49
N SER A 31 -5.41 0.82 11.37
CA SER A 31 -4.06 0.85 11.91
C SER A 31 -3.12 1.65 11.02
N LEU A 32 -2.31 2.53 11.62
CA LEU A 32 -1.33 3.34 10.88
C LEU A 32 -0.31 2.46 10.15
N THR A 33 0.17 1.37 10.77
CA THR A 33 1.12 0.45 10.14
C THR A 33 0.55 -0.19 8.87
N TYR A 34 -0.73 -0.60 8.90
CA TYR A 34 -1.41 -1.16 7.73
C TYR A 34 -1.50 -0.13 6.60
N GLN A 35 -1.93 1.09 6.93
CA GLN A 35 -2.06 2.18 5.95
C GLN A 35 -0.69 2.57 5.36
N LEU A 36 0.35 2.68 6.17
CA LEU A 36 1.68 3.01 5.68
C LEU A 36 2.25 1.93 4.75
N LEU A 37 2.12 0.64 5.11
CA LEU A 37 2.59 -0.46 4.26
C LEU A 37 1.88 -0.49 2.91
N ASN A 38 0.56 -0.29 2.89
CA ASN A 38 -0.19 -0.19 1.65
C ASN A 38 0.23 1.02 0.82
N LEU A 39 0.40 2.18 1.44
CA LEU A 39 0.82 3.39 0.74
C LEU A 39 2.20 3.23 0.11
N THR A 40 3.17 2.74 0.88
CA THR A 40 4.53 2.53 0.37
C THR A 40 4.56 1.47 -0.72
N GLY A 41 3.76 0.41 -0.57
CA GLY A 41 3.62 -0.64 -1.56
C GLY A 41 3.07 -0.13 -2.89
N ALA A 42 1.98 0.64 -2.83
CA ALA A 42 1.33 1.20 -4.01
C ALA A 42 2.20 2.22 -4.73
N VAL A 43 2.88 3.11 -4.00
CA VAL A 43 3.83 4.07 -4.60
C VAL A 43 4.98 3.33 -5.29
N ALA A 44 5.52 2.28 -4.68
CA ALA A 44 6.58 1.48 -5.29
C ALA A 44 6.09 0.78 -6.58
N LEU A 45 4.90 0.19 -6.56
CA LEU A 45 4.32 -0.43 -7.75
C LEU A 45 4.09 0.58 -8.88
N ILE A 46 3.58 1.78 -8.59
CA ILE A 46 3.48 2.87 -9.59
C ILE A 46 4.84 3.20 -10.18
N VAL A 47 5.88 3.34 -9.36
CA VAL A 47 7.24 3.63 -9.84
C VAL A 47 7.76 2.50 -10.75
N SER A 48 7.48 1.25 -10.41
CA SER A 48 7.87 0.10 -11.24
C SER A 48 7.16 0.07 -12.61
N LEU A 49 5.93 0.57 -12.67
CA LEU A 49 5.10 0.58 -13.87
C LEU A 49 5.52 1.65 -14.89
N TYR A 50 6.42 2.58 -14.57
CA TYR A 50 6.91 3.54 -15.57
C TYR A 50 7.73 2.89 -16.69
N VAL A 51 8.38 1.74 -16.41
CA VAL A 51 9.19 1.03 -17.42
C VAL A 51 8.32 0.13 -18.30
N HIS A 52 7.46 -0.66 -17.67
CA HIS A 52 6.52 -1.56 -18.35
C HIS A 52 5.10 -1.18 -17.96
N PHE A 53 4.58 -0.15 -18.62
CA PHE A 53 3.30 0.41 -18.27
C PHE A 53 2.15 -0.56 -18.50
N ASN A 54 1.38 -0.78 -17.43
CA ASN A 54 0.13 -1.51 -17.47
C ASN A 54 -0.96 -0.62 -16.86
N LEU A 55 -1.93 -0.22 -17.68
CA LEU A 55 -2.99 0.69 -17.25
C LEU A 55 -3.85 0.12 -16.12
N GLY A 56 -4.15 -1.19 -16.17
CA GLY A 56 -4.95 -1.85 -15.13
C GLY A 56 -4.23 -1.87 -13.78
N SER A 57 -2.97 -2.29 -13.77
CA SER A 57 -2.12 -2.26 -12.57
C SER A 57 -1.91 -0.82 -12.07
N PHE A 58 -1.71 0.14 -12.96
CA PHE A 58 -1.55 1.54 -12.55
C PHE A 58 -2.79 2.11 -11.87
N LEU A 59 -3.99 1.83 -12.41
CA LEU A 59 -5.24 2.31 -11.85
C LEU A 59 -5.54 1.69 -10.48
N ILE A 60 -5.29 0.39 -10.27
CA ILE A 60 -5.51 -0.23 -8.97
C ILE A 60 -4.61 0.37 -7.89
N GLU A 61 -3.35 0.70 -8.21
CA GLU A 61 -2.47 1.38 -7.25
C GLU A 61 -2.94 2.80 -6.93
N ILE A 62 -3.49 3.54 -7.90
CA ILE A 62 -4.13 4.83 -7.63
C ILE A 62 -5.29 4.65 -6.64
N PHE A 63 -6.15 3.65 -6.86
CA PHE A 63 -7.25 3.37 -5.92
C PHE A 63 -6.74 3.01 -4.53
N TRP A 64 -5.68 2.20 -4.41
CA TRP A 64 -5.05 1.91 -3.13
C TRP A 64 -4.55 3.16 -2.42
N ILE A 65 -3.89 4.07 -3.13
CA ILE A 65 -3.43 5.35 -2.57
C ILE A 65 -4.63 6.17 -2.08
N VAL A 66 -5.69 6.31 -2.88
CA VAL A 66 -6.89 7.08 -2.52
C VAL A 66 -7.56 6.51 -1.27
N ILE A 67 -7.80 5.19 -1.23
CA ILE A 67 -8.41 4.51 -0.08
C ILE A 67 -7.55 4.67 1.17
N THR A 68 -6.23 4.55 1.02
CA THR A 68 -5.27 4.67 2.12
C THR A 68 -5.22 6.10 2.67
N VAL A 69 -5.15 7.11 1.80
CA VAL A 69 -5.19 8.53 2.20
C VAL A 69 -6.49 8.84 2.93
N TYR A 70 -7.63 8.38 2.42
CA TYR A 70 -8.92 8.53 3.11
C TYR A 70 -8.90 7.89 4.50
N GLY A 71 -8.34 6.69 4.64
CA GLY A 71 -8.15 6.01 5.92
C GLY A 71 -7.29 6.80 6.91
N ILE A 72 -6.18 7.40 6.45
CA ILE A 72 -5.28 8.21 7.27
C ILE A 72 -5.99 9.48 7.76
N VAL A 73 -6.67 10.20 6.85
CA VAL A 73 -7.40 11.43 7.18
C VAL A 73 -8.50 11.17 8.21
N LYS A 74 -9.23 10.07 8.07
CA LYS A 74 -10.26 9.68 9.04
C LYS A 74 -9.66 9.36 10.43
N ASN A 75 -8.49 8.72 10.47
CA ASN A 75 -7.81 8.39 11.73
C ASN A 75 -7.21 9.60 12.44
N LEU A 76 -6.77 10.62 11.70
CA LEU A 76 -6.30 11.87 12.30
C LEU A 76 -7.35 12.50 13.21
N SER A 77 -8.65 12.34 12.90
CA SER A 77 -9.75 12.84 13.73
C SER A 77 -10.00 12.02 15.01
N ASN A 78 -9.62 10.74 15.03
CA ASN A 78 -9.97 9.79 16.11
C ASN A 78 -8.75 9.30 16.92
N GLY A 79 -7.55 9.76 16.57
CA GLY A 79 -6.30 9.24 17.11
C GLY A 79 -5.85 7.96 16.38
N TYR A 80 -4.55 7.84 16.15
CA TYR A 80 -3.99 6.69 15.46
C TYR A 80 -4.05 5.43 16.32
N LYS A 81 -4.66 4.37 15.79
CA LYS A 81 -4.43 3.02 16.31
C LYS A 81 -3.11 2.48 15.78
N LYS A 82 -2.23 2.08 16.68
CA LYS A 82 -1.07 1.26 16.32
C LYS A 82 -1.52 -0.19 16.14
N CYS A 83 -0.80 -0.95 15.33
CA CYS A 83 -0.68 -2.39 15.57
C CYS A 83 0.33 -2.57 16.72
#